data_AF-A0A6P8N4W7-F1
#
_entry.id   AF-A0A6P8N4W7-F1
#
_cell.length_a   1.000
_cell.length_b   1.000
_cell.length_c   1.000
_cell.angle_alpha   90.00
_cell.angle_beta   90.00
_cell.angle_gamma   90.00
#
_symmetry.space_group_name_H-M   'P 1'
#
loop_
_entity.id
_entity.type
_entity.pdbx_description
1 polymer ?
#
loop_
_entity_poly.entity_id
_entity_poly.type
_entity_poly.pdbx_seq_one_letter_code
_entity_poly.pdbx_strand_id
1 'polypeptide(L)'
;MFFIPVLEYVGPKWRTFVANMSIAIFFTFATCILPWIAYYLADWRMTCIVTSVPLVLAVGTPWLIPESARWLVSQGQIDRAIKILGKFERINGTKVPDDIYRRFRETCARICKEEEADKTYSVLDLFRTPRLRNITILFIVIWFVSLLNRYQID
;
A
#
# COMPACT_ATOMS: atom_id res chain seq x y z
N MET A 1 4.21 4.38 -3.57
CA MET A 1 3.75 4.96 -2.29
C MET A 1 2.23 4.79 -2.05
N PHE A 2 1.37 4.79 -3.08
CA PHE A 2 -0.10 4.73 -2.93
C PHE A 2 -0.74 3.34 -2.81
N PHE A 3 0.03 2.28 -3.03
CA PHE A 3 -0.50 0.92 -3.06
C PHE A 3 -1.20 0.53 -1.74
N ILE A 4 -0.61 0.89 -0.60
CA ILE A 4 -1.15 0.52 0.71
C ILE A 4 -2.47 1.25 1.03
N PRO A 5 -2.58 2.59 0.92
CA PRO A 5 -3.86 3.27 1.11
C PRO A 5 -4.96 2.78 0.15
N VAL A 6 -4.63 2.53 -1.12
CA VAL A 6 -5.61 2.03 -2.10
C VAL A 6 -6.17 0.68 -1.66
N LEU A 7 -5.32 -0.25 -1.24
CA LEU A 7 -5.75 -1.58 -0.79
C LEU A 7 -6.45 -1.58 0.56
N GLU A 8 -6.24 -0.55 1.37
CA GLU A 8 -6.92 -0.36 2.64
C GLU A 8 -8.41 -0.05 2.41
N TYR A 9 -8.72 0.83 1.46
CA TYR A 9 -10.09 1.21 1.13
C TYR A 9 -10.83 0.18 0.25
N VAL A 10 -10.10 -0.78 -0.34
CA VAL A 10 -10.69 -1.87 -1.11
C VAL A 10 -11.09 -3.03 -0.19
N GLY A 11 -12.33 -3.48 -0.36
CA GLY A 11 -12.88 -4.61 0.40
C GLY A 11 -12.06 -5.91 0.21
N PRO A 12 -12.00 -6.80 1.22
CA PRO A 12 -11.14 -8.01 1.19
C PRO A 12 -11.34 -8.90 -0.04
N LYS A 13 -12.58 -9.01 -0.53
CA LYS A 13 -12.94 -9.81 -1.71
C LYS A 13 -12.25 -9.33 -3.00
N TRP A 14 -12.02 -8.03 -3.13
CA TRP A 14 -11.48 -7.41 -4.35
C TRP A 14 -10.01 -7.01 -4.21
N ARG A 15 -9.44 -7.12 -3.01
CA ARG A 15 -8.10 -6.63 -2.71
C ARG A 15 -7.02 -7.22 -3.62
N THR A 16 -7.01 -8.55 -3.80
CA THR A 16 -6.03 -9.23 -4.66
C THR A 16 -6.18 -8.85 -6.12
N PHE A 17 -7.43 -8.72 -6.59
CA PHE A 17 -7.72 -8.33 -7.96
C PHE A 17 -7.24 -6.90 -8.24
N VAL A 18 -7.62 -5.93 -7.40
CA VAL A 18 -7.20 -4.53 -7.55
C VAL A 18 -5.69 -4.38 -7.40
N ALA A 19 -5.06 -5.10 -6.47
CA ALA A 19 -3.61 -5.10 -6.29
C ALA A 19 -2.87 -5.54 -7.56
N ASN A 20 -3.23 -6.70 -8.09
CA ASN A 20 -2.53 -7.27 -9.24
C ASN A 20 -2.84 -6.52 -10.54
N MET A 21 -4.11 -6.16 -10.73
CA MET A 21 -4.54 -5.53 -11.98
C MET A 21 -4.04 -4.10 -12.12
N SER A 22 -3.98 -3.33 -11.02
CA SER A 22 -3.40 -1.98 -11.05
C SER A 22 -1.93 -2.03 -11.49
N ILE A 23 -1.11 -2.88 -10.86
CA ILE A 23 0.30 -3.04 -11.22
C ILE A 23 0.44 -3.49 -12.67
N ALA A 24 -0.32 -4.50 -13.09
CA ALA A 24 -0.25 -5.04 -14.44
C ALA A 24 -0.57 -3.98 -15.50
N ILE A 25 -1.63 -3.19 -15.31
CA ILE A 25 -2.04 -2.15 -16.28
C ILE A 25 -0.98 -1.05 -16.34
N PHE A 26 -0.54 -0.50 -15.20
CA PHE A 26 0.45 0.58 -15.19
C PHE A 26 1.79 0.13 -15.77
N PHE A 27 2.24 -1.09 -15.41
CA PHE A 27 3.49 -1.63 -15.90
C PHE A 27 3.43 -1.91 -17.41
N THR A 28 2.39 -2.59 -17.87
CA THR A 28 2.22 -2.91 -19.31
C THR A 28 2.11 -1.65 -20.14
N PHE A 29 1.33 -0.67 -19.69
CA PHE A 29 1.19 0.60 -20.39
C PHE A 29 2.51 1.35 -20.48
N ALA A 30 3.26 1.42 -19.37
CA ALA A 30 4.56 2.07 -19.35
C ALA A 30 5.57 1.38 -20.28
N THR A 31 5.67 0.05 -20.23
CA THR A 31 6.61 -0.71 -21.07
C THR A 31 6.24 -0.67 -22.56
N CYS A 32 4.95 -0.65 -22.90
CA CYS A 32 4.51 -0.50 -24.28
C CYS A 32 4.80 0.88 -24.87
N ILE A 33 4.67 1.95 -24.08
CA ILE A 33 4.85 3.33 -24.57
C ILE A 33 6.32 3.76 -24.59
N LEU A 34 7.13 3.28 -23.65
CA LEU A 34 8.54 3.63 -23.52
C LEU A 34 9.36 3.53 -24.83
N PRO A 35 9.28 2.44 -25.64
CA PRO A 35 10.04 2.34 -26.88
C PRO A 35 9.60 3.35 -27.94
N TRP A 36 8.32 3.74 -27.98
CA TRP A 36 7.85 4.77 -28.89
C TRP A 36 8.42 6.14 -28.51
N ILE A 37 8.40 6.49 -27.22
CA ILE A 37 9.02 7.73 -26.73
C ILE A 37 10.50 7.76 -27.06
N ALA A 38 11.23 6.66 -26.81
CA ALA A 38 12.64 6.55 -27.13
C ALA A 38 12.93 6.72 -28.64
N TYR A 39 12.08 6.14 -29.50
CA TYR A 39 12.20 6.26 -30.95
C TYR A 39 11.98 7.70 -31.44
N TYR A 40 10.94 8.39 -30.95
CA TYR A 40 10.64 9.76 -31.39
C TYR A 40 11.63 10.80 -30.88
N LEU A 41 12.14 10.63 -29.65
CA LEU A 41 13.06 11.61 -29.07
C LEU A 41 14.50 11.40 -29.57
N ALA A 42 14.88 10.16 -29.91
CA ALA A 42 16.21 9.77 -30.41
C ALA A 42 17.42 10.30 -29.61
N ASP A 43 17.19 10.85 -28.41
CA ASP A 43 18.17 11.35 -27.47
C ASP A 43 17.88 10.76 -26.09
N TRP A 44 18.89 10.13 -25.50
CA TRP A 44 18.80 9.49 -24.20
C TRP A 44 18.54 10.50 -23.07
N ARG A 45 19.04 11.73 -23.18
CA ARG A 45 18.84 12.77 -22.16
C ARG A 45 17.39 13.20 -22.09
N MET A 46 16.80 13.46 -23.25
CA MET A 46 15.40 13.85 -23.36
C MET A 46 14.47 12.72 -22.91
N THR A 47 14.82 11.47 -23.24
CA THR A 47 14.07 10.29 -22.78
C THR A 47 14.09 10.16 -21.24
N CYS A 48 15.24 10.40 -20.61
CA CYS A 48 15.35 10.41 -19.14
C CYS A 48 14.51 11.54 -18.50
N ILE A 49 14.48 12.73 -19.10
CA ILE A 49 13.68 13.85 -18.60
C ILE A 49 12.19 13.51 -18.70
N VAL A 50 11.71 13.06 -19.87
CA VAL A 50 10.29 12.74 -20.08
C VAL A 50 9.83 11.61 -19.16
N THR A 51 10.64 10.58 -18.97
CA THR A 51 10.32 9.46 -18.06
C THR A 51 10.35 9.86 -16.58
N SER A 52 11.02 10.95 -16.21
CA SER A 52 11.00 11.50 -14.85
C SER A 52 9.74 12.32 -14.54
N VAL A 53 8.99 12.79 -15.54
CA VAL A 53 7.80 13.63 -15.34
C VAL A 53 6.73 12.94 -14.48
N PRO A 54 6.36 11.66 -14.71
CA PRO A 54 5.42 10.95 -13.84
C PRO A 54 5.91 10.82 -12.39
N LEU A 55 7.22 10.71 -12.17
CA LEU A 55 7.83 10.68 -10.84
C LEU A 55 7.65 12.03 -10.12
N VAL A 56 7.87 13.14 -10.81
CA VAL A 56 7.66 14.48 -10.25
C VAL A 56 6.19 14.72 -9.91
N LEU A 57 5.27 14.31 -10.80
CA LEU A 57 3.83 14.38 -10.52
C LEU A 57 3.46 13.54 -9.29
N ALA A 58 4.06 12.36 -9.11
CA ALA A 58 3.85 11.53 -7.94
C ALA A 58 4.28 12.22 -6.63
N VAL A 59 5.25 13.13 -6.65
CA VAL A 59 5.65 13.91 -5.45
C VAL A 59 4.55 14.89 -5.00
N GLY A 60 3.72 15.40 -5.92
CA GLY A 60 2.63 16.32 -5.61
C GLY A 60 1.35 15.64 -5.08
N THR A 61 1.19 14.35 -5.34
CA THR A 61 -0.03 13.59 -4.98
C THR A 61 -0.37 13.47 -3.48
N PRO A 62 0.55 13.60 -2.50
CA PRO A 62 0.19 13.63 -1.07
C PRO A 62 -0.76 14.78 -0.71
N TRP A 63 -0.81 15.85 -1.51
CA TRP A 63 -1.72 16.97 -1.29
C TRP A 63 -3.17 16.67 -1.69
N LEU A 64 -3.38 15.70 -2.60
CA LEU A 64 -4.70 15.35 -3.11
C LEU A 64 -5.36 14.19 -2.33
N ILE A 65 -4.56 13.26 -1.82
CA ILE A 65 -5.07 12.01 -1.24
C ILE A 65 -5.03 12.11 0.29
N PRO A 66 -6.16 11.88 0.99
CA PRO A 66 -6.15 11.85 2.44
C PRO A 66 -5.26 10.72 2.95
N GLU A 67 -4.57 10.97 4.07
CA GLU A 67 -3.74 9.96 4.73
C GLU A 67 -4.54 8.70 5.09
N SER A 68 -3.83 7.57 5.25
CA SER A 68 -4.42 6.29 5.66
C SER A 68 -5.11 6.42 7.02
N ALA A 69 -6.39 6.04 7.09
CA ALA A 69 -7.15 6.03 8.33
C ALA A 69 -6.52 5.08 9.36
N ARG A 70 -6.03 3.92 8.94
CA ARG A 70 -5.35 2.96 9.80
C ARG A 70 -4.01 3.46 10.32
N TRP A 71 -3.24 4.20 9.52
CA TRP A 71 -2.01 4.84 9.99
C TRP A 71 -2.30 5.92 11.03
N LEU A 72 -3.33 6.74 10.81
CA LEU A 72 -3.76 7.73 11.81
C LEU A 72 -4.19 7.07 13.13
N VAL A 73 -4.86 5.92 13.06
CA VAL A 73 -5.20 5.11 14.24
C VAL A 73 -3.93 4.63 14.95
N SER A 74 -2.95 4.06 14.23
CA SER A 74 -1.72 3.57 14.86
C SER A 74 -0.84 4.69 15.43
N GLN A 75 -1.00 5.93 14.98
CA GLN A 75 -0.38 7.12 15.56
C GLN A 75 -1.19 7.73 16.73
N GLY A 76 -2.27 7.09 17.16
CA GLY A 76 -3.15 7.58 18.23
C GLY A 76 -4.06 8.75 17.81
N GLN A 77 -4.05 9.18 16.54
CA GLN A 77 -4.86 10.28 16.00
C GLN A 77 -6.26 9.80 15.56
N ILE A 78 -6.99 9.16 16.48
CA ILE A 78 -8.27 8.50 16.19
C ILE A 78 -9.33 9.49 15.69
N ASP A 79 -9.35 10.72 16.19
CA ASP A 79 -10.33 11.74 15.78
C ASP A 79 -10.16 12.17 14.31
N ARG A 80 -8.91 12.22 13.82
CA ARG A 80 -8.65 12.50 12.39
C ARG A 80 -9.09 11.33 11.52
N ALA A 81 -8.86 10.10 11.95
CA ALA A 81 -9.34 8.91 11.24
C ALA A 81 -10.88 8.89 11.14
N ILE A 82 -11.60 9.19 12.23
CA ILE A 82 -13.07 9.30 12.23
C ILE A 82 -13.54 10.41 11.28
N LYS A 83 -12.87 11.57 11.26
CA LYS A 83 -13.20 12.66 10.33
C LYS A 83 -13.05 12.25 8.87
N ILE A 84 -12.03 11.47 8.53
CA ILE A 84 -11.82 10.93 7.18
C ILE A 84 -12.91 9.91 6.85
N LEU A 85 -13.24 9.00 7.77
CA LEU A 85 -14.33 8.03 7.61
C LEU A 85 -15.68 8.71 7.40
N GLY A 86 -15.99 9.79 8.13
CA GLY A 86 -17.20 10.58 7.94
C GLY A 86 -17.25 11.33 6.61
N LYS A 87 -16.10 11.68 6.01
CA LYS A 87 -16.08 12.18 4.62
C LYS A 87 -16.44 11.05 3.63
N PHE A 88 -15.91 9.85 3.82
CA PHE A 88 -16.24 8.70 2.96
C PHE A 88 -17.70 8.29 3.11
N GLU A 89 -18.25 8.36 4.31
CA GLU A 89 -19.67 8.15 4.60
C GLU A 89 -20.57 9.06 3.73
N ARG A 90 -20.25 10.37 3.71
CA ARG A 90 -20.96 11.35 2.88
C ARG A 90 -20.85 11.06 1.38
N ILE A 91 -19.68 10.60 0.93
CA ILE A 91 -19.43 10.28 -0.48
C ILE A 91 -20.19 9.01 -0.90
N ASN A 92 -20.19 7.97 -0.05
CA ASN A 92 -20.89 6.71 -0.31
C ASN A 92 -22.41 6.78 -0.02
N GLY A 93 -22.89 7.87 0.58
CA GLY A 93 -24.31 8.04 0.92
C GLY A 93 -24.85 7.02 1.94
N THR A 94 -23.96 6.29 2.61
CA THR A 94 -24.32 5.31 3.64
C THR A 94 -24.35 6.04 4.97
N LYS A 95 -25.33 5.81 5.87
CA LYS A 95 -25.29 6.39 7.23
C LYS A 95 -24.75 5.36 8.22
N VAL A 96 -23.65 5.68 8.88
CA VAL A 96 -23.06 4.84 9.92
C VAL A 96 -23.57 5.33 11.28
N PRO A 97 -24.20 4.48 12.11
CA PRO A 97 -24.66 4.88 13.44
C PRO A 97 -23.52 5.38 14.32
N ASP A 98 -23.76 6.43 15.11
CA ASP A 98 -22.78 7.00 16.04
C ASP A 98 -22.26 5.98 17.08
N ASP A 99 -23.06 4.98 17.42
CA ASP A 99 -22.63 3.89 18.33
C ASP A 99 -21.46 3.08 17.75
N ILE A 100 -21.38 2.94 16.42
CA ILE A 100 -20.28 2.23 15.76
C ILE A 100 -19.00 3.06 15.86
N TYR A 101 -19.07 4.38 15.66
CA TYR A 101 -17.92 5.25 15.83
C TYR A 101 -17.41 5.27 17.28
N ARG A 102 -18.32 5.24 18.25
CA ARG A 102 -17.95 5.13 19.68
C ARG A 102 -17.23 3.82 19.99
N ARG A 103 -17.79 2.68 19.58
CA ARG A 103 -17.14 1.36 19.74
C ARG A 103 -15.80 1.28 19.02
N PHE A 104 -15.72 1.85 17.82
CA PHE A 104 -14.48 1.91 17.05
C PHE A 104 -13.41 2.70 17.81
N ARG A 105 -13.76 3.86 18.36
CA ARG A 105 -12.86 4.69 19.17
C ARG A 105 -12.33 3.95 20.39
N GLU A 106 -13.20 3.28 21.14
CA GLU A 106 -12.84 2.48 22.31
C GLU A 106 -11.90 1.32 21.94
N THR A 107 -12.22 0.61 20.86
CA THR A 107 -11.42 -0.51 20.37
C THR A 107 -10.03 -0.06 19.93
N CYS A 108 -9.94 1.01 19.14
CA CYS A 108 -8.68 1.58 18.69
C CYS A 108 -7.84 2.10 19.86
N ALA A 109 -8.45 2.80 20.82
CA ALA A 109 -7.75 3.29 22.00
C ALA A 109 -7.18 2.16 22.86
N ARG A 110 -7.86 1.00 22.94
CA ARG A 110 -7.34 -0.18 23.61
C ARG A 110 -6.14 -0.79 22.87
N ILE A 111 -6.25 -0.93 21.54
CA ILE A 111 -5.16 -1.49 20.71
C ILE A 111 -3.90 -0.63 20.79
N CYS A 112 -4.04 0.70 20.70
CA CYS A 112 -2.88 1.59 20.84
C CYS A 112 -2.20 1.44 22.20
N LYS A 113 -2.97 1.27 23.28
CA LYS A 113 -2.41 1.05 24.63
C LYS A 113 -1.68 -0.29 24.76
N GLU A 114 -2.18 -1.34 24.12
CA GLU A 114 -1.51 -2.65 24.07
C GLU A 114 -0.22 -2.59 23.22
N GLU A 115 -0.26 -1.95 22.04
CA GLU A 115 0.93 -1.73 21.21
C GLU A 115 1.98 -0.87 21.92
N GLU A 116 1.57 0.11 22.70
CA GLU A 116 2.50 0.91 23.49
C GLU A 116 3.14 0.14 24.67
N ALA A 117 2.47 -0.89 25.17
CA ALA A 117 3.01 -1.76 26.21
C ALA A 117 4.01 -2.79 25.66
N ASP A 118 3.83 -3.23 24.40
CA ASP A 118 4.64 -4.26 23.73
C ASP A 118 5.71 -3.66 22.79
N LYS A 119 6.37 -2.58 23.24
CA LYS A 119 7.13 -1.60 22.43
C LYS A 119 8.39 -2.09 21.69
N THR A 120 8.66 -3.39 21.59
CA THR A 120 9.88 -3.88 20.92
C THR A 120 9.64 -5.18 20.18
N TYR A 121 9.03 -5.11 19.00
CA TYR A 121 9.10 -6.18 18.02
C TYR A 121 10.43 -6.12 17.29
N SER A 122 11.23 -7.19 17.40
CA SER A 122 12.44 -7.37 16.60
C SER A 122 12.15 -8.23 15.37
N VAL A 123 12.97 -8.11 14.33
CA VAL A 123 12.89 -8.99 13.14
C VAL A 123 13.02 -10.47 13.53
N LEU A 124 13.70 -10.75 14.64
CA LEU A 124 13.83 -12.09 15.22
C LEU A 124 12.49 -12.65 15.75
N ASP A 125 11.55 -11.81 16.14
CA ASP A 125 10.21 -12.26 16.57
C ASP A 125 9.40 -12.86 15.41
N LEU A 126 9.79 -12.57 14.17
CA LEU A 126 9.19 -13.18 12.98
C LEU A 126 9.37 -14.72 12.96
N PHE A 127 10.45 -15.20 13.57
CA PHE A 127 10.77 -16.63 13.70
C PHE A 127 10.23 -17.27 14.99
N ARG A 128 9.71 -16.45 15.91
CA ARG A 128 9.23 -16.88 17.23
C ARG A 128 7.89 -17.61 17.15
N THR A 129 6.99 -17.17 16.27
CA THR A 129 5.69 -17.82 16.07
C THR A 129 5.78 -18.85 14.92
N PRO A 130 5.38 -20.12 15.12
CA PRO A 130 5.58 -21.19 14.14
C PRO A 130 4.87 -20.93 12.80
N ARG A 131 3.68 -20.32 12.82
CA ARG A 131 2.95 -19.93 11.62
C ARG A 131 3.71 -18.87 10.81
N LEU A 132 4.22 -17.85 11.49
CA LEU A 132 4.90 -16.71 10.87
C LEU A 132 6.27 -17.12 10.32
N ARG A 133 6.98 -17.99 11.04
CA ARG A 133 8.21 -18.64 10.59
C ARG A 133 8.01 -19.41 9.29
N ASN A 134 7.00 -20.28 9.22
CA ASN A 134 6.75 -21.09 8.03
C ASN A 134 6.42 -20.22 6.81
N ILE A 135 5.61 -19.17 7.00
CA ILE A 135 5.31 -18.20 5.94
C ILE A 135 6.60 -17.50 5.47
N THR A 136 7.44 -17.06 6.41
CA THR A 136 8.70 -16.36 6.11
C THR A 136 9.67 -17.24 5.32
N ILE A 137 9.88 -18.49 5.76
CA ILE A 137 10.76 -19.46 5.08
C ILE A 137 10.24 -19.74 3.67
N LEU A 138 8.93 -19.97 3.52
CA LEU A 138 8.31 -20.24 2.23
C LEU A 138 8.49 -19.06 1.26
N PHE A 139 8.34 -17.83 1.73
CA PHE A 139 8.67 -16.65 0.93
C PHE A 139 10.14 -16.64 0.49
N ILE A 140 11.09 -16.87 1.41
CA ILE A 140 12.52 -16.90 1.08
C ILE A 140 12.82 -17.95 0.00
N VAL A 141 12.28 -19.15 0.13
CA VAL A 141 12.48 -20.24 -0.84
C VAL A 141 11.89 -19.88 -2.20
N ILE A 142 10.67 -19.36 -2.26
CA ILE A 142 10.04 -18.96 -3.53
C ILE A 142 10.86 -17.89 -4.24
N TRP A 143 11.34 -16.89 -3.51
CA TRP A 143 12.18 -15.84 -4.07
C TRP A 143 13.51 -16.39 -4.59
N PHE A 144 14.15 -17.28 -3.83
CA PHE A 144 15.40 -17.91 -4.23
C PHE A 144 15.26 -18.76 -5.50
N VAL A 145 14.21 -19.58 -5.60
CA VAL A 145 13.92 -20.38 -6.79
C VAL A 145 13.60 -19.49 -8.00
N SER A 146 12.87 -18.40 -7.80
CA SER A 146 12.56 -17.45 -8.87
C SER A 146 13.81 -16.74 -9.40
N LEU A 147 14.76 -16.40 -8.53
CA LEU A 147 16.05 -15.85 -8.93
C LEU A 147 16.86 -16.86 -9.73
N LEU A 148 16.99 -18.10 -9.24
CA LEU A 148 17.71 -19.16 -9.95
C LEU A 148 17.15 -19.43 -11.35
N ASN A 149 15.82 -19.48 -11.48
CA ASN A 149 15.17 -19.65 -12.79
C ASN A 149 15.51 -18.50 -13.76
N ARG A 150 15.62 -17.26 -13.27
CA ARG A 150 15.99 -16.14 -14.14
C ARG A 150 17.44 -16.24 -14.64
N TYR A 151 18.38 -16.65 -13.78
CA TYR A 151 19.79 -16.82 -14.17
C TYR A 151 20.06 -18.01 -15.10
N GLN A 152 19.14 -18.98 -15.24
CA GLN A 152 19.30 -20.09 -16.19
C GLN A 152 18.75 -19.79 -17.60
N ILE A 153 18.02 -18.68 -17.76
CA ILE A 153 17.37 -18.30 -19.01
C ILE A 153 18.19 -17.24 -19.77
N ASP A 154 19.14 -16.56 -19.10
CA ASP A 154 20.14 -15.65 -19.67
C ASP A 154 21.47 -16.38 -19.95
#